data_AF-A0AAU8C915-F1
#
_entry.id   AF-A0AAU8C915-F1
#
_cell.length_a   1.000
_cell.length_b   1.000
_cell.length_c   1.000
_cell.angle_alpha   90.00
_cell.angle_beta   90.00
_cell.angle_gamma   90.00
#
_symmetry.space_group_name_H-M   'P 1'
#
loop_
_entity.id
_entity.type
_entity.pdbx_description
1 polymer ?
#
loop_
_entity_poly.entity_id
_entity_poly.type
_entity_poly.pdbx_seq_one_letter_code
_entity_poly.pdbx_strand_id
1 'polypeptide(L)'
;MSATQFIDRYPEPPGMPGTVALPADWEQTVDRSERDPLMDREYTTVVFEHEPTDQRVIVNEVQEPNSFGGWGYLVHVSDPAHGQLGLVEDLDAAVGLAEEFIETHPQ
;
A
#
# COMPACT_ATOMS: atom_id res chain seq x y z
N MET A 1 14.35 -23.20 33.87
CA MET A 1 14.60 -22.60 32.54
C MET A 1 13.57 -23.18 31.58
N SER A 2 12.70 -22.31 31.06
CA SER A 2 12.19 -22.28 29.67
C SER A 2 11.04 -21.28 29.63
N ALA A 3 11.35 -20.07 29.17
CA ALA A 3 10.42 -19.18 28.48
C ALA A 3 10.27 -19.72 27.04
N THR A 4 9.13 -19.70 26.36
CA THR A 4 8.49 -18.51 25.77
C THR A 4 7.16 -19.00 25.12
N GLN A 5 6.01 -18.54 25.66
CA GLN A 5 5.00 -17.64 25.02
C GLN A 5 4.28 -18.25 23.80
N PHE A 6 3.02 -18.70 23.94
CA PHE A 6 1.79 -17.90 23.82
C PHE A 6 1.73 -17.09 22.52
N ILE A 7 1.27 -17.71 21.45
CA ILE A 7 0.65 -17.02 20.31
C ILE A 7 -0.84 -17.36 20.40
N ASP A 8 -1.50 -16.77 21.39
CA ASP A 8 -2.95 -16.73 21.48
C ASP A 8 -3.40 -15.41 20.84
N ARG A 9 -4.19 -15.54 19.78
CA ARG A 9 -5.20 -14.61 19.29
C ARG A 9 -4.89 -13.12 19.44
N TYR A 10 -4.35 -12.54 18.38
CA TYR A 10 -4.99 -11.34 17.88
C TYR A 10 -6.16 -11.79 17.00
N PRO A 11 -7.43 -11.49 17.33
CA PRO A 11 -8.49 -11.59 16.35
C PRO A 11 -8.13 -10.64 15.20
N GLU A 12 -8.14 -11.17 13.98
CA GLU A 12 -8.03 -10.35 12.78
C GLU A 12 -8.99 -9.17 12.88
N PRO A 13 -8.55 -7.93 12.58
CA PRO A 13 -9.44 -6.78 12.63
C PRO A 13 -10.63 -7.03 11.69
N PRO A 14 -11.88 -6.77 12.13
CA PRO A 14 -13.06 -7.07 11.34
C PRO A 14 -13.10 -6.19 10.09
N GLY A 15 -12.89 -6.81 8.94
CA GLY A 15 -13.28 -6.31 7.62
C GLY A 15 -12.50 -5.11 7.10
N MET A 16 -11.29 -5.33 6.60
CA MET A 16 -10.89 -4.65 5.37
C MET A 16 -11.58 -5.40 4.21
N PRO A 17 -12.35 -4.72 3.33
CA PRO A 17 -13.05 -5.39 2.24
C PRO A 17 -12.04 -5.95 1.23
N GLY A 18 -11.93 -7.27 1.21
CA GLY A 18 -11.32 -8.05 0.12
C GLY A 18 -9.81 -7.92 -0.02
N THR A 19 -9.03 -8.69 0.74
CA THR A 19 -7.68 -9.04 0.30
C THR A 19 -7.84 -9.90 -0.95
N VAL A 20 -7.60 -9.33 -2.14
CA VAL A 20 -7.33 -10.16 -3.32
C VAL A 20 -6.10 -10.99 -2.96
N ALA A 21 -6.16 -12.31 -3.20
CA ALA A 21 -5.01 -13.15 -2.94
C ALA A 21 -3.90 -12.75 -3.92
N LEU A 22 -2.93 -11.98 -3.44
CA LEU A 22 -1.76 -11.60 -4.23
C LEU A 22 -1.04 -12.86 -4.74
N PRO A 23 -0.36 -12.79 -5.90
CA PRO A 23 0.49 -13.88 -6.35
C PRO A 23 1.53 -14.23 -5.26
N ALA A 24 1.93 -15.50 -5.19
CA ALA A 24 2.66 -16.07 -4.03
C ALA A 24 3.96 -15.36 -3.65
N ASP A 25 4.59 -14.66 -4.60
CA ASP A 25 5.87 -13.96 -4.42
C ASP A 25 5.69 -12.46 -4.12
N TRP A 26 4.46 -11.99 -3.95
CA TRP A 26 4.11 -10.61 -3.60
C TRP A 26 3.61 -10.52 -2.17
N GLU A 27 4.16 -9.57 -1.42
CA GLU A 27 3.75 -9.25 -0.05
C GLU A 27 3.25 -7.81 0.04
N GLN A 28 2.13 -7.61 0.74
CA GLN A 28 1.61 -6.27 1.03
C GLN A 28 2.01 -5.84 2.44
N THR A 29 2.69 -4.70 2.52
CA THR A 29 2.98 -4.00 3.77
C THR A 29 2.21 -2.68 3.80
N VAL A 30 1.51 -2.43 4.92
CA VAL A 30 0.85 -1.15 5.16
C VAL A 30 1.63 -0.41 6.23
N ASP A 31 2.20 0.73 5.86
CA ASP A 31 2.87 1.63 6.79
C ASP A 31 1.99 2.86 7.06
N ARG A 32 1.56 3.00 8.31
CA ARG A 32 0.82 4.14 8.84
C ARG A 32 1.65 4.77 9.95
N SER A 33 2.74 5.44 9.60
CA SER A 33 3.72 5.88 10.61
C SER A 33 4.12 7.34 10.53
N GLU A 34 3.89 8.04 9.42
CA GLU A 34 4.17 9.48 9.35
C GLU A 34 2.94 10.32 9.71
N ARG A 35 2.88 10.72 10.99
CA ARG A 35 2.05 11.87 11.37
C ARG A 35 2.79 13.15 11.04
N ASP A 36 2.18 13.99 10.22
CA ASP A 36 2.60 15.37 9.99
C ASP A 36 2.07 16.27 11.11
N PRO A 37 2.92 16.78 12.01
CA PRO A 37 2.48 17.64 13.10
C PRO A 37 2.09 19.05 12.63
N LEU A 38 2.49 19.49 11.43
CA LEU A 38 2.10 20.78 10.86
C LEU A 38 0.68 20.72 10.31
N MET A 39 0.31 19.57 9.72
CA MET A 39 -1.01 19.33 9.13
C MET A 39 -1.98 18.57 10.05
N ASP A 40 -1.49 18.11 11.21
CA ASP A 40 -2.20 17.25 12.18
C ASP A 40 -2.86 16.02 11.53
N ARG A 41 -2.12 15.35 10.64
CA ARG A 41 -2.64 14.23 9.83
C ARG A 41 -1.68 13.07 9.80
N GLU A 42 -2.22 11.85 9.79
CA GLU A 42 -1.47 10.62 9.55
C GLU A 42 -1.50 10.30 8.06
N TYR A 43 -0.33 10.08 7.46
CA TYR A 43 -0.20 9.61 6.09
C TYR A 43 -0.25 8.09 6.05
N THR A 44 -0.96 7.58 5.03
CA THR A 44 -0.99 6.16 4.73
C THR A 44 -0.12 5.85 3.52
N THR A 45 0.77 4.89 3.68
CA THR A 45 1.54 4.29 2.59
C THR A 45 1.24 2.78 2.53
N VAL A 46 0.96 2.28 1.34
CA VAL A 46 0.84 0.84 1.09
C VAL A 46 1.90 0.45 0.08
N VAL A 47 2.65 -0.60 0.38
CA VAL A 47 3.71 -1.12 -0.49
C VAL A 47 3.41 -2.58 -0.79
N PHE A 48 3.38 -2.93 -2.06
CA PHE A 48 3.43 -4.30 -2.54
C PHE A 48 4.85 -4.58 -2.97
N GLU A 49 5.51 -5.56 -2.37
CA GLU A 49 6.89 -5.92 -2.66
C GLU A 49 6.96 -7.31 -3.28
N HIS A 50 7.72 -7.43 -4.36
CA HIS A 50 8.07 -8.71 -4.96
C HIS A 50 9.51 -9.05 -4.59
N GLU A 51 9.69 -9.87 -3.54
CA GLU A 51 11.02 -10.19 -2.99
C GLU A 51 12.03 -10.68 -4.05
N PRO A 52 11.66 -11.55 -5.02
CA PRO A 52 12.64 -12.09 -5.98
C PRO A 52 13.28 -11.04 -6.89
N THR A 53 12.57 -9.94 -7.20
CA THR A 53 13.06 -8.90 -8.13
C THR A 53 13.29 -7.55 -7.45
N ASP A 54 12.98 -7.42 -6.17
CA ASP A 54 12.95 -6.13 -5.42
C ASP A 54 12.07 -5.07 -6.11
N GLN A 55 11.09 -5.52 -6.91
CA GLN A 55 10.11 -4.63 -7.52
C GLN A 55 9.04 -4.27 -6.50
N ARG A 56 8.59 -3.01 -6.55
CA ARG A 56 7.58 -2.48 -5.63
C ARG A 56 6.49 -1.74 -6.38
N VAL A 57 5.25 -1.90 -5.92
CA VAL A 57 4.14 -1.02 -6.26
C VAL A 57 3.76 -0.26 -5.00
N ILE A 58 3.80 1.06 -5.07
CA ILE A 58 3.72 1.93 -3.90
C ILE A 58 2.53 2.87 -4.07
N VAL A 59 1.65 2.85 -3.07
CA VAL A 59 0.51 3.75 -2.90
C VAL A 59 0.88 4.76 -1.82
N ASN A 60 1.01 6.02 -2.19
CA ASN A 60 1.32 7.11 -1.26
C ASN A 60 0.16 8.10 -1.21
N GLU A 61 -0.24 8.50 -0.01
CA GLU A 61 -1.09 9.68 0.16
C GLU A 61 -0.31 10.95 -0.24
N VAL A 62 -0.88 11.75 -1.13
CA VAL A 62 -0.27 12.98 -1.65
C VAL A 62 -1.29 14.13 -1.66
N GLN A 63 -0.78 15.35 -1.49
CA GLN A 63 -1.56 16.57 -1.71
C GLN A 63 -1.33 17.05 -3.15
N GLU A 64 -2.40 17.34 -3.89
CA GLU A 64 -2.23 17.95 -5.21
C GLU A 64 -1.54 19.33 -5.07
N PRO A 65 -0.54 19.65 -5.92
CA PRO A 65 0.23 20.89 -5.81
C PRO A 65 -0.61 22.17 -6.03
N ASN A 66 -1.87 22.04 -6.46
CA ASN A 66 -2.76 23.15 -6.81
C ASN A 66 -4.08 22.96 -6.03
N SER A 67 -4.19 23.61 -4.87
CA SER A 67 -5.12 23.32 -3.76
C SER A 67 -6.63 23.49 -4.00
N PHE A 68 -7.18 22.94 -5.09
CA PHE A 68 -8.63 22.78 -5.29
C PHE A 68 -9.07 21.31 -5.40
N GLY A 69 -8.16 20.38 -5.74
CA GLY A 69 -8.45 18.94 -5.88
C GLY A 69 -8.39 18.13 -4.58
N GLY A 70 -7.85 18.68 -3.50
CA GLY A 70 -7.79 17.99 -2.20
C GLY A 70 -6.63 17.01 -2.07
N TRP A 71 -6.87 15.91 -1.36
CA TRP A 71 -5.93 14.83 -1.07
C TRP A 71 -6.27 13.60 -1.89
N GLY A 72 -5.26 12.83 -2.28
CA GLY A 72 -5.46 11.57 -2.98
C GLY A 72 -4.31 10.60 -2.76
N TYR A 73 -4.35 9.49 -3.47
CA TYR A 73 -3.42 8.38 -3.41
C TYR A 73 -2.75 8.20 -4.77
N LEU A 74 -1.44 8.45 -4.81
CA LEU A 74 -0.58 8.25 -5.96
C LEU A 74 -0.09 6.81 -5.97
N VAL A 75 -0.38 6.10 -7.06
CA VAL A 75 0.11 4.74 -7.30
C VAL A 75 1.28 4.80 -8.29
N HIS A 76 2.43 4.26 -7.92
CA HIS A 76 3.61 4.19 -8.77
C HIS A 76 4.40 2.90 -8.57
N VAL A 77 5.20 2.56 -9.57
CA VAL A 77 6.06 1.36 -9.57
C VAL A 77 7.52 1.81 -9.40
N SER A 78 8.30 1.07 -8.62
CA SER A 78 9.73 1.36 -8.42
C SER A 78 10.55 1.25 -9.71
N ASP A 79 10.10 0.40 -10.64
CA ASP A 79 10.67 0.28 -11.98
C ASP A 79 10.35 1.53 -12.83
N PRO A 80 11.39 2.27 -13.27
CA PRO A 80 11.22 3.46 -14.12
C PRO A 80 10.52 3.21 -15.45
N ALA A 81 10.49 1.97 -15.95
CA ALA A 81 9.80 1.63 -17.20
C ALA A 81 8.27 1.76 -17.09
N HIS A 82 7.73 1.58 -15.87
CA HIS A 82 6.30 1.63 -15.59
C HIS A 82 5.89 2.98 -14.96
N GLY A 83 6.73 3.53 -14.07
CA GLY A 83 6.53 4.89 -13.54
C GLY A 83 5.24 5.06 -12.73
N GLN A 84 4.49 6.13 -13.00
CA GLN A 84 3.22 6.43 -12.33
C GLN A 84 2.05 5.71 -13.00
N LEU A 85 1.26 4.98 -12.21
CA LEU A 85 0.06 4.29 -12.68
C LEU A 85 -1.19 5.18 -12.61
N GLY A 86 -1.32 5.99 -11.56
CA GLY A 86 -2.49 6.86 -11.40
C GLY A 86 -2.51 7.67 -10.11
N LEU A 87 -3.44 8.62 -10.04
CA LEU A 87 -3.80 9.38 -8.84
C LEU A 87 -5.30 9.28 -8.66
N VAL A 88 -5.75 8.81 -7.49
CA VAL A 88 -7.17 8.60 -7.17
C VAL A 88 -7.50 9.15 -5.78
N GLU A 89 -8.77 9.47 -5.51
CA GLU A 89 -9.17 10.09 -4.25
C GLU A 89 -9.36 9.08 -3.09
N ASP A 90 -9.44 7.79 -3.41
CA ASP A 90 -9.81 6.71 -2.49
C ASP A 90 -8.72 5.64 -2.37
N LEU A 91 -8.46 5.16 -1.15
CA LEU A 91 -7.41 4.19 -0.88
C LEU A 91 -7.73 2.81 -1.49
N ASP A 92 -8.98 2.37 -1.44
CA ASP A 92 -9.37 1.07 -1.97
C ASP A 92 -9.23 1.08 -3.50
N ALA A 93 -9.59 2.19 -4.15
CA ALA A 93 -9.34 2.39 -5.58
C ALA A 93 -7.84 2.37 -5.92
N ALA A 94 -6.99 2.94 -5.07
CA ALA A 94 -5.54 2.97 -5.27
C ALA A 94 -4.91 1.58 -5.10
N VAL A 95 -5.38 0.82 -4.10
CA VAL A 95 -5.01 -0.59 -3.89
C VAL A 95 -5.44 -1.44 -5.09
N GLY A 96 -6.66 -1.25 -5.59
CA GLY A 96 -7.14 -1.96 -6.78
C GLY A 96 -6.30 -1.71 -8.02
N LEU A 97 -5.81 -0.48 -8.23
CA LEU A 97 -4.87 -0.17 -9.33
C LEU A 97 -3.52 -0.88 -9.16
N ALA A 98 -3.04 -1.01 -7.91
CA ALA A 98 -1.80 -1.71 -7.62
C ALA A 98 -1.94 -3.22 -7.86
N GLU A 99 -3.05 -3.81 -7.40
CA GLU A 99 -3.38 -5.23 -7.62
C GLU A 99 -3.56 -5.54 -9.12
N GLU A 100 -4.29 -4.71 -9.86
CA GLU A 100 -4.48 -4.86 -11.31
C GLU A 100 -3.13 -4.86 -12.05
N PHE A 101 -2.20 -3.97 -11.65
CA PHE A 101 -0.87 -3.96 -12.22
C PHE A 101 -0.12 -5.27 -11.95
N ILE A 102 -0.14 -5.76 -10.71
CA ILE A 102 0.50 -7.01 -10.30
C ILE A 102 -0.05 -8.21 -11.10
N GLU A 103 -1.38 -8.28 -11.27
CA GLU A 103 -2.03 -9.35 -12.03
C GLU A 103 -1.69 -9.33 -13.52
N THR A 104 -1.58 -8.14 -14.11
CA THR A 104 -1.35 -7.96 -15.55
C THR A 104 0.13 -7.97 -15.94
N HIS A 105 1.03 -7.81 -14.97
CA HIS A 105 2.49 -7.78 -15.17
C HIS A 105 3.19 -8.82 -14.26
N PRO A 106 2.91 -10.12 -14.47
CA PRO A 106 3.61 -11.17 -13.75
C PRO A 106 5.11 -11.11 -14.04
N GLN A 107 5.90 -11.33 -13.00
CA GLN A 107 7.37 -11.29 -13.03
C GLN A 107 7.96 -12.59 -13.57
#